data_AF-A0A819PZ46-F1
#
_entry.id   AF-A0A819PZ46-F1
#
_cell.length_a   1.000
_cell.length_b   1.000
_cell.length_c   1.000
_cell.angle_alpha   90.00
_cell.angle_beta   90.00
_cell.angle_gamma   90.00
#
_symmetry.space_group_name_H-M   'P 1'
#
loop_
_entity.id
_entity.type
_entity.pdbx_description
1 polymer ?
#
loop_
_entity_poly.entity_id
_entity_poly.type
_entity_poly.pdbx_seq_one_letter_code
_entity_poly.pdbx_strand_id
1 'polypeptide(L)'
;MNIRSILDDLYSQSFDSSWCIFSGYLVIVFLGMLYWNFLNQAFYRLIRIAYFQNRRFQSVKLYIVLPIIEMIIISILLCVLLPLNGVTYSPNDHFCNIAYMNIPSVLWALPIVYICPFCCLLFIYIHITRFIYRQGNIQTLIIKRRQSRDLLTIQRILSIVGLLLILSIPSLILIIISLIRGEEHPLLTRISYFPVSVSQMGLSVALLFYIP
;
A
#
# COMPACT_ATOMS: atom_id res chain seq x y z
N MET A 1 43.26 13.81 15.23
CA MET A 1 41.86 13.34 15.39
C MET A 1 40.94 14.43 14.86
N ASN A 2 40.02 14.07 13.97
CA ASN A 2 39.17 15.02 13.25
C ASN A 2 37.81 15.11 13.97
N ILE A 3 37.42 16.28 14.46
CA ILE A 3 36.21 16.47 15.28
C ILE A 3 34.95 16.00 14.53
N ARG A 4 34.95 16.07 13.18
CA ARG A 4 33.88 15.52 12.34
C ARG A 4 33.68 14.02 12.49
N SER A 5 34.74 13.22 12.58
CA SER A 5 34.57 11.77 12.69
C SER A 5 33.98 11.37 14.05
N ILE A 6 34.35 12.09 15.12
CA ILE A 6 33.82 11.84 16.46
C ILE A 6 32.33 12.20 16.53
N LEU A 7 31.91 13.30 15.87
CA LEU A 7 30.50 13.67 15.80
C LEU A 7 29.70 12.65 14.98
N ASP A 8 30.21 12.21 13.83
CA ASP A 8 29.55 11.20 12.99
C ASP A 8 29.45 9.84 13.70
N ASP A 9 30.47 9.44 14.47
CA ASP A 9 30.47 8.20 15.25
C ASP A 9 29.47 8.26 16.41
N LEU A 10 29.38 9.39 17.12
CA LEU A 10 28.37 9.60 18.17
C LEU A 10 26.94 9.69 17.62
N TYR A 11 26.77 10.31 16.46
CA TYR A 11 25.47 10.39 15.80
C TYR A 11 25.02 9.00 15.33
N SER A 12 25.87 8.27 14.61
CA SER A 12 25.54 6.94 14.09
C SER A 12 25.17 5.94 15.20
N GLN A 13 25.87 5.96 16.34
CA GLN A 13 25.52 5.09 17.49
C GLN A 13 24.17 5.40 18.13
N SER A 14 23.73 6.66 18.15
CA SER A 14 22.43 7.03 18.74
C SER A 14 21.24 6.67 17.82
N PHE A 15 21.47 6.69 16.51
CA PHE A 15 20.43 6.47 15.50
C PHE A 15 20.33 5.02 15.01
N ASP A 16 21.34 4.17 15.21
CA ASP A 16 21.26 2.71 14.99
C ASP A 16 20.58 1.97 16.17
N SER A 17 19.68 2.66 16.86
CA SER A 17 18.93 2.14 17.99
C SER A 17 17.77 1.27 17.51
N SER A 18 17.38 0.28 18.32
CA SER A 18 16.21 -0.57 18.05
C SER A 18 14.93 0.24 17.78
N TRP A 19 14.86 1.47 18.31
CA TRP A 19 13.77 2.40 18.05
C TRP A 19 13.70 2.86 16.59
N CYS A 20 14.85 3.12 15.95
CA CYS A 20 14.89 3.51 14.55
C CYS A 20 14.38 2.37 13.65
N ILE A 21 14.86 1.15 13.88
CA ILE A 21 14.42 -0.05 13.15
C ILE A 21 12.91 -0.26 13.33
N PHE A 22 12.42 -0.15 14.57
CA PHE A 22 10.98 -0.26 14.86
C PHE A 22 10.16 0.82 14.15
N SER A 23 10.62 2.07 14.15
CA SER A 23 9.97 3.18 13.44
C SER A 23 9.93 2.94 11.93
N GLY A 24 11.05 2.52 11.34
CA GLY A 24 11.12 2.18 9.92
C GLY A 24 10.17 1.04 9.54
N TYR A 25 10.10 0.01 10.39
CA TYR A 25 9.13 -1.08 10.26
C TYR A 25 7.68 -0.57 10.28
N LEU A 26 7.31 0.28 11.24
CA LEU A 26 5.97 0.85 11.33
C LEU A 26 5.59 1.66 10.09
N VAL A 27 6.53 2.42 9.51
CA VAL A 27 6.30 3.14 8.25
C VAL A 27 5.94 2.18 7.12
N ILE A 28 6.67 1.06 6.99
CA ILE A 28 6.40 0.06 5.94
C ILE A 28 5.04 -0.63 6.16
N VAL A 29 4.70 -0.95 7.41
CA VAL A 29 3.39 -1.50 7.76
C VAL A 29 2.28 -0.52 7.41
N PHE A 30 2.45 0.76 7.76
CA PHE A 30 1.49 1.81 7.43
C PHE A 30 1.31 1.97 5.91
N LEU A 31 2.40 1.90 5.14
CA LEU A 31 2.35 1.90 3.68
C LEU A 31 1.57 0.70 3.15
N GLY A 32 1.84 -0.50 3.66
CA GLY A 32 1.05 -1.70 3.36
C GLY A 32 -0.43 -1.47 3.62
N MET A 33 -0.79 -0.96 4.80
CA MET A 33 -2.18 -0.67 5.15
C MET A 33 -2.83 0.34 4.20
N LEU A 34 -2.13 1.35 3.70
CA LEU A 34 -2.71 2.28 2.72
C LEU A 34 -3.14 1.56 1.43
N TYR A 35 -2.30 0.67 0.90
CA TYR A 35 -2.61 -0.08 -0.32
C TYR A 35 -3.75 -1.08 -0.11
N TRP A 36 -3.71 -1.81 0.99
CA TRP A 36 -4.74 -2.79 1.30
C TRP A 36 -6.09 -2.15 1.70
N ASN A 37 -6.10 -0.92 2.22
CA ASN A 37 -7.34 -0.16 2.40
C ASN A 37 -8.10 0.08 1.09
N PHE A 38 -7.42 0.30 -0.04
CA PHE A 38 -8.09 0.36 -1.34
C PHE A 38 -8.76 -0.98 -1.70
N LEU A 39 -8.10 -2.10 -1.37
CA LEU A 39 -8.66 -3.43 -1.56
C LEU A 39 -9.91 -3.63 -0.70
N ASN A 40 -9.88 -3.26 0.57
CA ASN A 40 -11.05 -3.28 1.44
C ASN A 40 -12.21 -2.49 0.86
N GLN A 41 -11.97 -1.25 0.40
CA GLN A 41 -13.00 -0.42 -0.22
C GLN A 41 -13.63 -1.11 -1.45
N ALA A 42 -12.84 -1.78 -2.28
CA ALA A 42 -13.34 -2.55 -3.41
C ALA A 42 -14.11 -3.81 -2.96
N PHE A 43 -13.62 -4.51 -1.94
CA PHE A 43 -14.26 -5.69 -1.38
C PHE A 43 -15.64 -5.40 -0.77
N TYR A 44 -15.79 -4.29 -0.05
CA TYR A 44 -17.11 -3.84 0.43
C TYR A 44 -18.09 -3.60 -0.72
N ARG A 45 -17.62 -3.02 -1.83
CA ARG A 45 -18.45 -2.81 -3.01
C ARG A 45 -18.84 -4.13 -3.65
N LEU A 46 -17.91 -5.09 -3.72
CA LEU A 46 -18.22 -6.45 -4.17
C LEU A 46 -19.34 -7.07 -3.33
N ILE A 47 -19.21 -7.03 -2.00
CA ILE A 47 -20.23 -7.55 -1.08
C ILE A 47 -21.57 -6.89 -1.35
N ARG A 48 -21.60 -5.55 -1.45
CA ARG A 48 -22.83 -4.80 -1.65
C ARG A 48 -23.50 -5.08 -3.01
N ILE A 49 -22.73 -5.28 -4.07
CA ILE A 49 -23.25 -5.54 -5.42
C ILE A 49 -23.66 -7.00 -5.59
N ALA A 50 -22.78 -7.94 -5.24
CA ALA A 50 -22.99 -9.37 -5.47
C ALA A 50 -23.89 -10.02 -4.41
N TYR A 51 -23.83 -9.57 -3.16
CA TYR A 51 -24.57 -10.15 -2.04
C TYR A 51 -25.59 -9.16 -1.45
N PHE A 52 -26.34 -8.48 -2.32
CA PHE A 52 -27.31 -7.46 -1.91
C PHE A 52 -28.41 -7.99 -0.96
N GLN A 53 -28.74 -9.30 -1.04
CA GLN A 53 -29.77 -9.94 -0.23
C GLN A 53 -29.33 -10.24 1.21
N ASN A 54 -28.03 -10.46 1.45
CA ASN A 54 -27.54 -10.90 2.75
C ASN A 54 -27.20 -9.70 3.65
N ARG A 55 -28.19 -9.21 4.42
CA ARG A 55 -28.03 -8.07 5.37
C ARG A 55 -26.86 -8.22 6.36
N ARG A 56 -26.48 -9.45 6.74
CA ARG A 56 -25.37 -9.69 7.69
C ARG A 56 -24.04 -9.11 7.20
N PHE A 57 -23.76 -9.20 5.90
CA PHE A 57 -22.49 -8.71 5.33
C PHE A 57 -22.46 -7.19 5.09
N GLN A 58 -23.60 -6.51 5.24
CA GLN A 58 -23.72 -5.05 5.06
C GLN A 58 -23.64 -4.28 6.39
N SER A 59 -23.26 -4.95 7.48
CA SER A 59 -23.18 -4.28 8.79
C SER A 59 -22.00 -3.30 8.86
N VAL A 60 -22.22 -2.13 9.48
CA VAL A 60 -21.16 -1.15 9.79
C VAL A 60 -20.07 -1.77 10.67
N LYS A 61 -20.42 -2.77 11.48
CA LYS A 61 -19.45 -3.52 12.29
C LYS A 61 -18.39 -4.20 11.42
N LEU A 62 -18.79 -4.78 10.29
CA LEU A 62 -17.84 -5.39 9.35
C LEU A 62 -16.92 -4.34 8.72
N TYR A 63 -17.38 -3.09 8.57
CA TYR A 63 -16.56 -1.96 8.10
C TYR A 63 -15.43 -1.59 9.06
N ILE A 64 -15.66 -1.69 10.36
CA ILE A 64 -14.67 -1.35 11.39
C ILE A 64 -13.74 -2.53 11.67
N VAL A 65 -14.25 -3.75 11.64
CA VAL A 65 -13.48 -4.95 12.01
C VAL A 65 -12.46 -5.34 10.92
N LEU A 66 -12.79 -5.20 9.63
CA LEU A 66 -11.92 -5.66 8.54
C LEU A 66 -10.58 -4.89 8.49
N PRO A 67 -10.53 -3.55 8.60
CA PRO A 67 -9.25 -2.81 8.61
C PRO A 67 -8.37 -3.17 9.82
N ILE A 68 -8.97 -3.50 10.97
CA ILE A 68 -8.23 -3.94 12.16
C ILE A 68 -7.60 -5.32 11.92
N ILE A 69 -8.38 -6.26 11.35
CA ILE A 69 -7.87 -7.59 10.99
C ILE A 69 -6.74 -7.45 9.96
N GLU A 70 -6.94 -6.62 8.94
CA GLU A 70 -5.94 -6.35 7.92
C GLU A 70 -4.65 -5.77 8.51
N MET A 71 -4.75 -4.79 9.42
CA MET A 71 -3.58 -4.23 10.12
C MET A 71 -2.75 -5.33 10.77
N ILE A 72 -3.41 -6.25 11.47
CA ILE A 72 -2.76 -7.38 12.15
C ILE A 72 -2.10 -8.31 11.13
N ILE A 73 -2.82 -8.67 10.05
CA ILE A 73 -2.31 -9.55 9.00
C ILE A 73 -1.08 -8.94 8.33
N ILE A 74 -1.14 -7.67 7.92
CA ILE A 74 -0.02 -6.97 7.26
C ILE A 74 1.17 -6.88 8.21
N SER A 75 0.93 -6.55 9.48
CA SER A 75 1.99 -6.50 10.48
C SER A 75 2.68 -7.86 10.61
N ILE A 76 1.92 -8.96 10.72
CA ILE A 76 2.47 -10.32 10.82
C ILE A 76 3.25 -10.68 9.55
N LEU A 77 2.69 -10.41 8.36
CA LEU A 77 3.33 -10.74 7.08
C LEU A 77 4.64 -9.97 6.87
N LEU A 78 4.69 -8.70 7.28
CA LEU A 78 5.88 -7.86 7.17
C LEU A 78 6.86 -8.07 8.33
N CYS A 79 6.46 -8.73 9.43
CA CYS A 79 7.33 -9.02 10.56
C CYS A 79 8.58 -9.83 10.15
N VAL A 80 8.47 -10.62 9.07
CA VAL A 80 9.58 -11.37 8.44
C VAL A 80 10.74 -10.45 8.00
N LEU A 81 10.50 -9.15 7.79
CA LEU A 81 11.56 -8.19 7.46
C LEU A 81 12.53 -7.96 8.62
N LEU A 82 12.10 -8.10 9.87
CA LEU A 82 12.95 -7.89 11.04
C LEU A 82 14.11 -8.91 11.12
N PRO A 83 13.87 -10.23 11.10
CA PRO A 83 14.96 -11.21 11.13
C PRO A 83 15.80 -11.22 9.85
N LEU A 84 15.29 -10.68 8.74
CA LEU A 84 16.04 -10.54 7.49
C LEU A 84 16.98 -9.33 7.47
N ASN A 85 17.01 -8.50 8.52
CA ASN A 85 17.66 -7.18 8.49
C ASN A 85 17.16 -6.34 7.30
N GLY A 86 15.86 -6.43 7.03
CA GLY A 86 15.21 -5.75 5.92
C GLY A 86 15.00 -4.26 6.17
N VAL A 87 15.20 -3.79 7.40
CA VAL A 87 15.14 -2.39 7.79
C VAL A 87 16.49 -1.97 8.35
N THR A 88 17.14 -1.02 7.72
CA THR A 88 18.47 -0.52 8.12
C THR A 88 18.49 1.00 8.18
N TYR A 89 19.36 1.53 9.02
CA TYR A 89 19.63 2.97 9.06
C TYR A 89 20.32 3.42 7.77
N SER A 90 19.76 4.43 7.10
CA SER A 90 20.42 5.06 5.96
C SER A 90 21.24 6.27 6.45
N PRO A 91 22.58 6.24 6.33
CA PRO A 91 23.44 7.32 6.83
C PRO A 91 23.25 8.62 6.04
N ASN A 92 22.82 8.53 4.78
CA ASN A 92 22.63 9.69 3.92
C ASN A 92 21.39 10.51 4.25
N ASP A 93 20.33 9.84 4.73
CA ASP A 93 19.04 10.48 5.00
C ASP A 93 18.67 10.52 6.49
N HIS A 94 19.50 9.93 7.36
CA HIS A 94 19.33 9.90 8.81
C HIS A 94 18.00 9.29 9.32
N PHE A 95 17.45 8.33 8.60
CA PHE A 95 16.29 7.53 9.06
C PHE A 95 16.42 6.06 8.68
N CYS A 96 15.65 5.21 9.34
CA CYS A 96 15.58 3.78 9.03
C CYS A 96 14.50 3.50 7.99
N ASN A 97 14.85 2.73 6.97
CA ASN A 97 13.94 2.33 5.89
C ASN A 97 14.30 0.93 5.38
N ILE A 98 13.54 0.43 4.39
CA ILE A 98 13.89 -0.80 3.68
C ILE A 98 15.32 -0.70 3.15
N ALA A 99 16.11 -1.72 3.49
CA ALA A 99 17.40 -1.97 2.89
C ALA A 99 17.18 -2.41 1.43
N TYR A 100 17.19 -1.47 0.48
CA TYR A 100 16.91 -1.77 -0.93
C TYR A 100 17.95 -2.73 -1.55
N MET A 101 19.14 -2.79 -0.96
CA MET A 101 20.21 -3.74 -1.32
C MET A 101 19.94 -5.16 -0.82
N ASN A 102 19.05 -5.33 0.16
CA ASN A 102 18.67 -6.63 0.70
C ASN A 102 17.59 -7.27 -0.18
N ILE A 103 18.03 -7.96 -1.24
CA ILE A 103 17.16 -8.57 -2.25
C ILE A 103 16.05 -9.44 -1.64
N PRO A 104 16.31 -10.34 -0.67
CA PRO A 104 15.25 -11.11 -0.01
C PRO A 104 14.14 -10.24 0.61
N SER A 105 14.53 -9.15 1.27
CA SER A 105 13.57 -8.23 1.91
C SER A 105 12.72 -7.50 0.88
N VAL A 106 13.32 -7.04 -0.22
CA VAL A 106 12.60 -6.39 -1.32
C VAL A 106 11.67 -7.38 -2.02
N LEU A 107 12.14 -8.60 -2.32
CA LEU A 107 11.33 -9.65 -2.95
C LEU A 107 10.18 -10.11 -2.06
N TRP A 108 10.28 -9.99 -0.73
CA TRP A 108 9.21 -10.29 0.19
C TRP A 108 8.20 -9.14 0.32
N ALA A 109 8.69 -7.92 0.53
CA ALA A 109 7.84 -6.75 0.74
C ALA A 109 7.05 -6.36 -0.52
N LEU A 110 7.68 -6.42 -1.70
CA LEU A 110 7.09 -5.92 -2.94
C LEU A 110 5.81 -6.66 -3.35
N PRO A 111 5.74 -8.01 -3.31
CA PRO A 111 4.50 -8.73 -3.57
C PRO A 111 3.41 -8.43 -2.55
N ILE A 112 3.76 -8.35 -1.26
CA ILE A 112 2.79 -8.16 -0.18
C ILE A 112 2.17 -6.76 -0.23
N VAL A 113 2.99 -5.73 -0.44
CA VAL A 113 2.56 -4.33 -0.39
C VAL A 113 1.94 -3.87 -1.72
N TYR A 114 2.43 -4.35 -2.86
CA TYR A 114 2.02 -3.82 -4.17
C TYR A 114 1.31 -4.86 -5.05
N ILE A 115 1.94 -6.00 -5.35
CA ILE A 115 1.42 -6.92 -6.37
C ILE A 115 0.12 -7.57 -5.91
N CYS A 116 0.10 -8.12 -4.70
CA CYS A 116 -1.04 -8.83 -4.13
C CYS A 116 -2.30 -7.93 -4.07
N PRO A 117 -2.28 -6.74 -3.43
CA PRO A 117 -3.47 -5.88 -3.39
C PRO A 117 -3.92 -5.45 -4.78
N PHE A 118 -3.00 -5.21 -5.72
CA PHE A 118 -3.35 -4.87 -7.10
C PHE A 118 -4.03 -6.03 -7.85
N CYS A 119 -3.47 -7.25 -7.75
CA CYS A 119 -4.06 -8.45 -8.35
C CYS A 119 -5.45 -8.75 -7.77
N CYS A 120 -5.61 -8.62 -6.45
CA CYS A 120 -6.90 -8.79 -5.78
C CYS A 120 -7.90 -7.71 -6.23
N LEU A 121 -7.48 -6.45 -6.38
CA LEU A 121 -8.30 -5.37 -6.92
C LEU A 121 -8.79 -5.65 -8.35
N LEU A 122 -7.88 -6.09 -9.22
CA LEU A 122 -8.22 -6.49 -10.59
C LEU A 122 -9.23 -7.64 -10.61
N PHE A 123 -9.00 -8.66 -9.77
CA PHE A 123 -9.92 -9.79 -9.64
C PHE A 123 -11.32 -9.34 -9.21
N ILE A 124 -11.42 -8.49 -8.20
CA ILE A 124 -12.69 -7.92 -7.73
C ILE A 124 -13.38 -7.13 -8.85
N TYR A 125 -12.64 -6.29 -9.57
CA TYR A 125 -13.18 -5.50 -10.68
C TYR A 125 -13.75 -6.39 -11.80
N ILE A 126 -13.00 -7.41 -12.22
CA ILE A 126 -13.45 -8.39 -13.23
C ILE A 126 -14.71 -9.11 -12.74
N HIS A 127 -14.73 -9.53 -11.48
CA HIS A 127 -15.87 -10.24 -10.90
C HIS A 127 -17.13 -9.37 -10.86
N ILE A 128 -17.02 -8.11 -10.43
CA ILE A 128 -18.14 -7.16 -10.39
C ILE A 128 -18.65 -6.90 -11.80
N THR A 129 -17.75 -6.67 -12.76
CA THR A 129 -18.12 -6.40 -14.15
C THR A 129 -18.85 -7.58 -14.78
N ARG A 130 -18.35 -8.81 -14.58
CA ARG A 130 -19.01 -10.04 -15.04
C ARG A 130 -20.38 -10.24 -14.40
N PHE A 131 -20.50 -9.95 -13.10
CA PHE A 131 -21.77 -10.06 -12.38
C PHE A 131 -22.82 -9.09 -12.93
N ILE A 132 -22.45 -7.82 -13.13
CA ILE A 132 -23.34 -6.80 -13.69
C ILE A 132 -23.77 -7.16 -15.11
N TYR A 133 -22.83 -7.63 -15.95
CA TYR A 133 -23.15 -8.03 -17.32
C TYR A 133 -24.16 -9.18 -17.38
N ARG A 134 -24.01 -10.19 -16.52
CA ARG A 134 -24.96 -11.31 -16.44
C ARG A 134 -26.36 -10.90 -15.97
N GLN A 135 -26.47 -9.86 -15.15
CA GLN A 135 -27.74 -9.43 -14.55
C GLN A 135 -28.45 -8.31 -15.33
N GLY A 136 -27.80 -7.72 -16.35
CA GLY A 136 -28.22 -6.48 -17.01
C GLY A 136 -29.58 -6.48 -17.70
N ASN A 137 -30.14 -7.66 -18.03
CA ASN A 137 -31.46 -7.76 -18.68
C ASN A 137 -32.65 -7.83 -17.71
N ILE A 138 -32.43 -8.12 -16.42
CA ILE A 138 -33.52 -8.40 -15.46
C ILE A 138 -33.68 -7.25 -14.43
N GLN A 139 -32.77 -6.29 -14.40
CA GLN A 139 -32.74 -5.26 -13.36
C GLN A 139 -33.51 -3.98 -13.70
N THR A 140 -34.10 -3.37 -12.67
CA THR A 140 -34.76 -2.07 -12.77
C THR A 140 -33.75 -0.94 -13.04
N LEU A 141 -34.21 0.12 -13.72
CA LEU A 141 -33.38 1.31 -14.05
C LEU A 141 -32.68 1.93 -12.83
N ILE A 142 -33.32 1.91 -11.66
CA ILE A 142 -32.76 2.45 -10.40
C ILE A 142 -31.54 1.64 -9.95
N ILE A 143 -31.63 0.31 -9.99
CA ILE A 143 -30.52 -0.59 -9.63
C ILE A 143 -29.37 -0.41 -10.61
N LYS A 144 -29.67 -0.31 -11.91
CA LYS A 144 -28.68 -0.08 -12.97
C LYS A 144 -27.90 1.22 -12.76
N ARG A 145 -28.59 2.32 -12.42
CA ARG A 145 -27.94 3.60 -12.08
C ARG A 145 -27.03 3.49 -10.86
N ARG A 146 -27.46 2.78 -9.81
CA ARG A 146 -26.65 2.57 -8.59
C ARG A 146 -25.39 1.76 -8.89
N GLN A 147 -25.53 0.66 -9.63
CA GLN A 147 -24.40 -0.18 -10.04
C GLN A 147 -23.41 0.58 -10.94
N SER A 148 -23.89 1.42 -11.87
CA SER A 148 -23.02 2.26 -12.71
C SER A 148 -22.17 3.24 -11.87
N ARG A 149 -22.75 3.87 -10.84
CA ARG A 149 -22.01 4.72 -9.91
C ARG A 149 -20.96 3.95 -9.11
N ASP A 150 -21.30 2.74 -8.66
CA ASP A 150 -20.38 1.89 -7.90
C ASP A 150 -19.22 1.40 -8.80
N LEU A 151 -19.49 1.05 -10.06
CA LEU A 151 -18.49 0.68 -11.07
C LEU A 151 -17.55 1.85 -11.41
N LEU A 152 -18.10 3.04 -11.67
CA LEU A 152 -17.30 4.25 -11.90
C LEU A 152 -16.35 4.53 -10.73
N THR A 153 -16.79 4.25 -9.49
CA THR A 153 -15.90 4.43 -8.35
C THR A 153 -14.79 3.39 -8.29
N ILE A 154 -15.08 2.12 -8.58
CA ILE A 154 -14.03 1.08 -8.64
C ILE A 154 -13.06 1.37 -9.77
N GLN A 155 -13.55 1.83 -10.93
CA GLN A 155 -12.71 2.26 -12.04
C GLN A 155 -11.78 3.40 -11.61
N ARG A 156 -12.26 4.39 -10.86
CA ARG A 156 -11.43 5.44 -10.28
C ARG A 156 -10.38 4.90 -9.31
N ILE A 157 -10.76 3.98 -8.41
CA ILE A 157 -9.80 3.34 -7.49
C ILE A 157 -8.71 2.60 -8.29
N LEU A 158 -9.10 1.86 -9.32
CA LEU A 158 -8.17 1.12 -10.19
C LEU A 158 -7.27 2.07 -10.98
N SER A 159 -7.79 3.21 -11.47
CA SER A 159 -6.98 4.25 -12.11
C SER A 159 -6.01 4.90 -11.14
N ILE A 160 -6.42 5.19 -9.90
CA ILE A 160 -5.54 5.76 -8.86
C ILE A 160 -4.43 4.76 -8.51
N VAL A 161 -4.77 3.51 -8.22
CA VAL A 161 -3.79 2.46 -7.90
C VAL A 161 -2.87 2.17 -9.09
N GLY A 162 -3.40 2.15 -10.32
CA GLY A 162 -2.60 2.02 -11.54
C GLY A 162 -1.63 3.18 -11.73
N LEU A 163 -2.08 4.42 -11.49
CA LEU A 163 -1.21 5.60 -11.52
C LEU A 163 -0.11 5.51 -10.45
N LEU A 164 -0.43 5.05 -9.24
CA LEU A 164 0.54 4.82 -8.17
C LEU A 164 1.60 3.80 -8.55
N LEU A 165 1.21 2.71 -9.22
CA LEU A 165 2.16 1.72 -9.74
C LEU A 165 3.08 2.32 -10.81
N ILE A 166 2.53 3.08 -11.75
CA ILE A 166 3.32 3.76 -12.79
C ILE A 166 4.30 4.76 -12.16
N LEU A 167 3.85 5.55 -11.18
CA LEU A 167 4.69 6.47 -10.41
C LEU A 167 5.77 5.76 -9.58
N SER A 168 5.61 4.47 -9.30
CA SER A 168 6.60 3.65 -8.58
C SER A 168 7.64 3.03 -9.51
N ILE A 169 7.43 3.04 -10.83
CA ILE A 169 8.39 2.50 -11.82
C ILE A 169 9.77 3.19 -11.71
N PRO A 170 9.88 4.53 -11.61
CA PRO A 170 11.17 5.19 -11.42
C PRO A 170 11.93 4.69 -10.18
N SER A 171 11.23 4.43 -9.07
CA SER A 171 11.84 3.85 -7.87
C SER A 171 12.38 2.45 -8.15
N LEU A 172 11.63 1.60 -8.86
CA LEU A 172 12.09 0.26 -9.24
C LEU A 172 13.34 0.32 -10.14
N ILE A 173 13.39 1.24 -11.09
CA ILE A 173 14.57 1.45 -11.94
C ILE A 173 15.78 1.84 -11.09
N LEU A 174 15.60 2.75 -10.12
CA LEU A 174 16.69 3.15 -9.22
C LEU A 174 17.15 2.02 -8.29
N ILE A 175 16.24 1.15 -7.85
CA ILE A 175 16.61 -0.07 -7.10
C ILE A 175 17.48 -0.97 -7.98
N ILE A 176 17.09 -1.22 -9.23
CA ILE A 176 17.87 -2.04 -10.17
C ILE A 176 19.26 -1.43 -10.41
N ILE A 177 19.35 -0.11 -10.62
CA ILE A 177 20.63 0.58 -10.79
C ILE A 177 21.50 0.45 -9.53
N SER A 178 20.91 0.61 -8.34
CA SER A 178 21.63 0.50 -7.06
C SER A 178 22.15 -0.92 -6.85
N LEU A 179 21.36 -1.94 -7.20
CA LEU A 179 21.77 -3.35 -7.16
C LEU A 179 22.94 -3.64 -8.12
N ILE A 180 22.96 -3.03 -9.31
CA ILE A 180 24.06 -3.19 -10.27
C ILE A 180 25.33 -2.48 -9.79
N ARG A 181 25.19 -1.28 -9.21
CA ARG A 181 26.34 -0.47 -8.75
C ARG A 181 26.91 -0.92 -7.42
N GLY A 182 26.14 -1.63 -6.60
CA GLY A 182 26.54 -1.98 -5.24
C GLY A 182 26.44 -0.81 -4.25
N GLU A 183 25.87 0.32 -4.66
CA GLU A 183 25.78 1.56 -3.88
C GLU A 183 24.36 2.10 -3.89
N GLU A 184 23.89 2.59 -2.74
CA GLU A 184 22.56 3.20 -2.60
C GLU A 184 22.54 4.62 -3.17
N HIS A 185 21.67 4.85 -4.16
CA HIS A 185 21.47 6.20 -4.69
C HIS A 185 20.66 7.07 -3.71
N PRO A 186 21.14 8.29 -3.35
CA PRO A 186 20.45 9.17 -2.39
C PRO A 186 19.10 9.70 -2.88
N LEU A 187 18.81 9.59 -4.18
CA LEU A 187 17.52 9.97 -4.75
C LEU A 187 16.45 8.88 -4.58
N LEU A 188 16.85 7.64 -4.30
CA LEU A 188 15.96 6.49 -4.25
C LEU A 188 14.89 6.65 -3.16
N THR A 189 15.33 7.06 -1.97
CA THR A 189 14.46 7.31 -0.82
C THR A 189 13.43 8.39 -1.15
N ARG A 190 13.87 9.56 -1.62
CA ARG A 190 13.00 10.69 -1.95
C ARG A 190 11.94 10.35 -2.99
N ILE A 191 12.32 9.63 -4.05
CA ILE A 191 11.41 9.24 -5.12
C ILE A 191 10.44 8.15 -4.63
N SER A 192 10.88 7.23 -3.76
CA SER A 192 10.02 6.18 -3.20
C SER A 192 8.88 6.71 -2.32
N TYR A 193 9.05 7.86 -1.67
CA TYR A 193 7.99 8.50 -0.88
C TYR A 193 6.98 9.29 -1.72
N PHE A 194 7.29 9.60 -2.98
CA PHE A 194 6.40 10.40 -3.82
C PHE A 194 5.03 9.72 -4.09
N PRO A 195 4.96 8.42 -4.47
CA PRO A 195 3.69 7.70 -4.58
C PRO A 195 2.89 7.69 -3.27
N VAL A 196 3.57 7.65 -2.12
CA VAL A 196 2.92 7.66 -0.80
C VAL A 196 2.15 8.96 -0.61
N SER A 197 2.81 10.10 -0.83
CA SER A 197 2.18 11.42 -0.73
C SER A 197 1.00 11.58 -1.68
N VAL A 198 1.13 11.09 -2.92
CA VAL A 198 0.03 11.10 -3.90
C VAL A 198 -1.13 10.22 -3.44
N SER A 199 -0.85 9.04 -2.86
CA SER A 199 -1.90 8.14 -2.37
C SER A 199 -2.66 8.72 -1.16
N GLN A 200 -1.96 9.34 -0.22
CA GLN A 200 -2.56 10.06 0.91
C GLN A 200 -3.43 11.23 0.45
N MET A 201 -2.95 12.02 -0.51
CA MET A 201 -3.74 13.09 -1.12
C MET A 201 -4.99 12.53 -1.81
N GLY A 202 -4.85 11.44 -2.58
CA GLY A 202 -5.96 10.76 -3.24
C GLY A 202 -7.01 10.24 -2.27
N LEU A 203 -6.60 9.63 -1.16
CA LEU A 203 -7.49 9.16 -0.10
C LEU A 203 -8.20 10.32 0.60
N SER A 204 -7.48 11.41 0.91
CA SER A 204 -8.04 12.60 1.55
C SER A 204 -9.12 13.24 0.68
N VAL A 205 -8.84 13.37 -0.62
CA VAL A 205 -9.81 13.86 -1.62
C VAL A 205 -11.00 12.91 -1.75
N ALA A 206 -10.74 11.60 -1.82
CA ALA A 206 -11.80 10.60 -1.91
C ALA A 206 -12.74 10.67 -0.70
N LEU A 207 -12.20 10.76 0.52
CA LEU A 207 -12.97 10.90 1.76
C LEU A 207 -13.81 12.18 1.77
N LEU A 208 -13.24 13.31 1.34
CA LEU A 208 -13.93 14.60 1.28
C LEU A 208 -15.15 14.58 0.33
N PHE A 209 -15.08 13.79 -0.75
CA PHE A 209 -16.19 13.63 -1.69
C PHE A 209 -17.13 12.44 -1.37
N TYR A 210 -16.79 11.56 -0.41
CA TYR A 210 -17.57 10.37 -0.06
C TYR A 210 -18.30 10.43 1.27
N ILE A 211 -17.93 11.35 2.18
CA ILE A 211 -18.70 11.62 3.39
C ILE A 211 -19.88 12.52 2.99
N PRO A 212 -21.13 12.02 3.03
CA PRO A 212 -22.32 12.84 2.76
C PRO A 212 -22.58 13.88 3.85
#